data_AF-O06664-F1
#
_entry.id   AF-O06664-F1
#
_cell.length_a   1.000
_cell.length_b   1.000
_cell.length_c   1.000
_cell.angle_alpha   90.00
_cell.angle_beta   90.00
_cell.angle_gamma   90.00
#
_symmetry.space_group_name_H-M   'P 1'
#
loop_
_entity.id
_entity.type
_entity.pdbx_description
1 polymer ?
#
loop_
_entity_poly.entity_id
_entity_poly.type
_entity_poly.pdbx_seq_one_letter_code
_entity_poly.pdbx_strand_id
1 'polypeptide(L)'
;MAAPNGRIMELPILSNFREGLSVLEMFFSTHGARKGMTDTALKTADSGYLTRRLVDVAQDVIIREDDCGTDRGLLITSITDGKEMIEPLEERLVGRYTKKSIKHPETGEVLVPADVLVTEDMARQVVNAGVTEVTIRSVLTCNTRHGVCRHCYGINLATGDAVEVGEAVGTIAAQSIGEPGTQLTMRTFHTGGVASSSDITQGLPRVQEIFEARNPKGEAVITEVKGEVTAIEEDASTRTKKVFVKGQTGEGEYVVPFTARMKVEVGDQVSRGAALTEGSIQPKHLLAVRDVLSVETYLLAEVQKVYRSQGVEIGDKHIEVMVRQMIRKVRVMDPGDTDLLMGTLMDITDFTDANRDVVISGGVPATARPVLMGITKASLETNSFLSAASFQETTRVLTDAAIRGKKDHLLGLKENVIIGKIIPAGTGMARYRNLEPQAINEVEIIDEVVVTPEDVESTETLVTE
;
A
#
# COMPACT_ATOMS: atom_id res chain seq x y z
N MET A 1 20.91 -14.54 29.03
CA MET A 1 21.27 -13.13 28.76
C MET A 1 21.94 -13.02 27.40
N ALA A 2 21.66 -11.96 26.66
CA ALA A 2 22.37 -11.65 25.42
C ALA A 2 23.54 -10.70 25.69
N ALA A 3 24.69 -10.98 25.06
CA ALA A 3 25.83 -10.08 25.04
C ALA A 3 25.59 -8.90 24.07
N PRO A 4 26.36 -7.81 24.15
CA PRO A 4 26.19 -6.65 23.27
C PRO A 4 26.29 -6.99 21.78
N ASN A 5 27.04 -8.03 21.43
CA ASN A 5 27.17 -8.55 20.07
C ASN A 5 25.97 -9.42 19.60
N GLY A 6 24.94 -9.59 20.43
CA GLY A 6 23.75 -10.39 20.13
C GLY A 6 23.89 -11.89 20.39
N ARG A 7 25.09 -12.38 20.77
CA ARG A 7 25.27 -13.79 21.13
C ARG A 7 24.69 -14.07 22.52
N ILE A 8 24.18 -15.27 22.71
CA ILE A 8 23.74 -15.75 24.03
C ILE A 8 24.99 -15.99 24.89
N MET A 9 24.99 -15.48 26.13
CA MET A 9 26.05 -15.76 27.10
C MET A 9 25.96 -17.21 27.57
N GLU A 10 27.11 -17.88 27.66
CA GLU A 10 27.19 -19.30 28.07
C GLU A 10 26.79 -19.53 29.53
N LEU A 11 27.06 -18.56 30.41
CA LEU A 11 26.67 -18.61 31.82
C LEU A 11 25.22 -18.13 32.00
N PRO A 12 24.29 -19.00 32.42
CA PRO A 12 22.92 -18.60 32.71
C PRO A 12 22.81 -17.89 34.06
N ILE A 13 21.74 -17.11 34.23
CA ILE A 13 21.33 -16.59 35.53
C ILE A 13 20.39 -17.63 36.14
N LEU A 14 20.75 -18.15 37.30
CA LEU A 14 19.98 -19.20 37.99
C LEU A 14 18.99 -18.58 38.99
N SER A 15 19.35 -17.45 39.57
CA SER A 15 18.55 -16.76 40.59
C SER A 15 17.37 -16.01 39.97
N ASN A 16 16.26 -15.90 40.71
CA ASN A 16 15.10 -15.08 40.32
C ASN A 16 15.05 -13.77 41.14
N PHE A 17 14.23 -12.81 40.71
CA PHE A 17 14.12 -11.50 41.40
C PHE A 17 13.62 -11.59 42.84
N ARG A 18 12.92 -12.67 43.22
CA ARG A 18 12.45 -12.87 44.60
C ARG A 18 13.57 -13.36 45.51
N GLU A 19 14.43 -14.24 45.02
CA GLU A 19 15.61 -14.76 45.72
C GLU A 19 16.76 -13.74 45.75
N GLY A 20 16.77 -12.81 44.79
CA GLY A 20 17.81 -11.81 44.61
C GLY A 20 18.91 -12.33 43.67
N LEU A 21 19.55 -11.40 42.96
CA LEU A 21 20.62 -11.70 42.01
C LEU A 21 21.98 -11.53 42.69
N SER A 22 22.91 -12.45 42.43
CA SER A 22 24.32 -12.23 42.79
C SER A 22 24.91 -11.05 42.01
N VAL A 23 26.01 -10.47 42.51
CA VAL A 23 26.67 -9.32 41.85
C VAL A 23 27.07 -9.65 40.41
N LEU A 24 27.54 -10.88 40.16
CA LEU A 24 27.93 -11.35 38.84
C LEU A 24 26.71 -11.47 37.90
N GLU A 25 25.62 -12.06 38.37
CA GLU A 25 24.38 -12.19 37.59
C GLU A 25 23.77 -10.83 37.27
N MET A 26 23.78 -9.90 38.23
CA MET A 26 23.36 -8.52 38.01
C MET A 26 24.26 -7.83 36.98
N PHE A 27 25.57 -8.00 37.05
CA PHE A 27 26.51 -7.45 36.07
C PHE A 27 26.26 -7.99 34.65
N PHE A 28 26.00 -9.30 34.49
CA PHE A 28 25.61 -9.86 33.20
C PHE A 28 24.29 -9.29 32.68
N SER A 29 23.32 -9.06 33.56
CA SER A 29 22.05 -8.39 33.23
C SER A 29 22.23 -6.99 32.64
N THR A 30 23.19 -6.23 33.15
CA THR A 30 23.41 -4.84 32.70
C THR A 30 23.78 -4.73 31.22
N HIS A 31 24.42 -5.74 30.63
CA HIS A 31 24.87 -5.69 29.23
C HIS A 31 23.69 -5.67 28.26
N GLY A 32 22.74 -6.59 28.46
CA GLY A 32 21.51 -6.66 27.66
C GLY A 32 20.64 -5.42 27.87
N ALA A 33 20.48 -4.98 29.12
CA ALA A 33 19.71 -3.78 29.46
C ALA A 33 20.28 -2.51 28.82
N ARG A 34 21.60 -2.30 28.90
CA ARG A 34 22.26 -1.12 28.32
C ARG A 34 22.19 -1.11 26.80
N LYS A 35 22.36 -2.27 26.15
CA LYS A 35 22.17 -2.37 24.70
C LYS A 35 20.73 -2.00 24.32
N GLY A 36 19.73 -2.57 25.01
CA GLY A 36 18.32 -2.26 24.76
C GLY A 36 17.99 -0.77 24.89
N MET A 37 18.47 -0.11 25.95
CA MET A 37 18.28 1.34 26.13
C MET A 37 18.95 2.16 25.03
N THR A 38 20.16 1.77 24.62
CA THR A 38 20.93 2.47 23.58
C THR A 38 20.26 2.32 22.21
N ASP A 39 19.86 1.09 21.87
CA ASP A 39 19.14 0.79 20.63
C ASP A 39 17.81 1.55 20.57
N THR A 40 17.08 1.63 21.69
CA THR A 40 15.82 2.39 21.75
C THR A 40 16.07 3.87 21.48
N ALA A 41 17.07 4.47 22.15
CA ALA A 41 17.40 5.88 21.98
C ALA A 41 17.82 6.22 20.54
N LEU A 42 18.56 5.33 19.88
CA LEU A 42 19.03 5.55 18.50
C LEU A 42 17.94 5.24 17.46
N LYS A 43 17.28 4.08 17.55
CA LYS A 43 16.32 3.61 16.54
C LYS A 43 15.01 4.38 16.53
N THR A 44 14.65 5.06 17.63
CA THR A 44 13.48 5.95 17.66
C THR A 44 13.62 7.07 16.62
N ALA A 45 14.83 7.61 16.43
CA ALA A 45 15.08 8.64 15.42
C ALA A 45 14.88 8.11 14.00
N ASP A 46 15.32 6.88 13.71
CA ASP A 46 15.16 6.25 12.40
C ASP A 46 13.69 6.00 12.06
N SER A 47 12.88 5.60 13.05
CA SER A 47 11.44 5.42 12.88
C SER A 47 10.72 6.75 12.64
N GLY A 48 10.99 7.77 13.47
CA GLY A 48 10.43 9.11 13.25
C GLY A 48 10.80 9.70 11.89
N TYR A 49 12.04 9.42 11.43
CA TYR A 49 12.50 9.81 10.11
C TYR A 49 11.81 9.03 8.97
N LEU A 50 11.46 7.76 9.17
CA LEU A 50 10.60 7.02 8.23
C LEU A 50 9.21 7.66 8.15
N THR A 51 8.56 7.94 9.29
CA THR A 51 7.23 8.58 9.32
C THR A 51 7.23 9.90 8.56
N ARG A 52 8.26 10.73 8.77
CA ARG A 52 8.43 11.98 8.01
C ARG A 52 8.46 11.72 6.49
N ARG A 53 9.28 10.77 6.02
CA ARG A 53 9.37 10.41 4.59
C ARG A 53 8.05 9.89 4.02
N LEU A 54 7.31 9.10 4.80
CA LEU A 54 5.99 8.61 4.39
C LEU A 54 4.98 9.75 4.24
N VAL A 55 4.98 10.73 5.16
CA VAL A 55 4.14 11.92 5.03
C VAL A 55 4.54 12.73 3.79
N ASP A 56 5.84 12.92 3.57
CA ASP A 56 6.34 13.71 2.45
C ASP A 56 5.95 13.15 1.08
N VAL A 57 5.85 11.82 0.94
CA VAL A 57 5.43 11.17 -0.31
C VAL A 57 3.91 11.14 -0.48
N ALA A 58 3.14 11.06 0.61
CA ALA A 58 1.70 10.81 0.56
C ALA A 58 0.81 12.02 0.87
N GLN A 59 1.37 13.13 1.35
CA GLN A 59 0.60 14.34 1.73
C GLN A 59 -0.38 14.85 0.66
N ASP A 60 -0.08 14.64 -0.62
CA ASP A 60 -0.90 15.13 -1.74
C ASP A 60 -2.06 14.18 -2.09
N VAL A 61 -2.17 13.05 -1.39
CA VAL A 61 -3.21 12.05 -1.58
C VAL A 61 -4.43 12.40 -0.72
N ILE A 62 -5.41 13.02 -1.37
CA ILE A 62 -6.68 13.48 -0.78
C ILE A 62 -7.83 12.84 -1.56
N ILE A 63 -8.97 12.59 -0.91
CA ILE A 63 -10.19 12.21 -1.63
C ILE A 63 -10.72 13.41 -2.41
N ARG A 64 -10.77 13.35 -3.75
CA ARG A 64 -11.20 14.50 -4.58
C ARG A 64 -12.54 14.30 -5.28
N GLU A 65 -12.88 13.05 -5.58
CA GLU A 65 -14.02 12.69 -6.41
C GLU A 65 -14.77 11.53 -5.74
N ASP A 66 -16.05 11.38 -6.04
CA ASP A 66 -16.81 10.24 -5.54
C ASP A 66 -16.42 8.95 -6.29
N ASP A 67 -16.47 8.97 -7.63
CA ASP A 67 -16.07 7.85 -8.48
C ASP A 67 -15.12 8.29 -9.60
N CYS A 68 -14.04 7.53 -9.82
CA CYS A 68 -13.08 7.72 -10.91
C CYS A 68 -13.45 6.97 -12.21
N GLY A 69 -14.53 6.19 -12.23
CA GLY A 69 -14.99 5.42 -13.40
C GLY A 69 -14.02 4.34 -13.86
N THR A 70 -13.13 3.85 -12.99
CA THR A 70 -12.16 2.81 -13.36
C THR A 70 -12.86 1.46 -13.56
N ASP A 71 -12.58 0.80 -14.68
CA ASP A 71 -13.02 -0.58 -14.96
C ASP A 71 -12.08 -1.64 -14.36
N ARG A 72 -10.93 -1.19 -13.84
CA ARG A 72 -9.96 -2.06 -13.19
C ARG A 72 -10.42 -2.43 -11.79
N GLY A 73 -10.06 -3.64 -11.36
CA GLY A 73 -10.25 -4.12 -9.99
C GLY A 73 -9.04 -4.93 -9.55
N LEU A 74 -8.88 -5.08 -8.24
CA LEU A 74 -7.87 -5.91 -7.62
C LEU A 74 -8.51 -7.23 -7.19
N LEU A 75 -7.93 -8.34 -7.62
CA LEU A 75 -8.32 -9.67 -7.14
C LEU A 75 -7.62 -9.89 -5.79
N ILE A 76 -8.41 -10.08 -4.75
CA ILE A 76 -7.93 -10.34 -3.39
C ILE A 76 -8.26 -11.76 -2.97
N THR A 77 -7.34 -12.33 -2.19
CA THR A 77 -7.43 -13.64 -1.54
C THR A 77 -6.98 -13.49 -0.09
N SER A 78 -7.15 -14.53 0.73
CA SER A 78 -6.45 -14.58 2.02
C SER A 78 -4.93 -14.55 1.82
N ILE A 79 -4.22 -13.92 2.76
CA ILE A 79 -2.76 -13.88 2.77
C ILE A 79 -2.28 -15.02 3.66
N THR A 80 -1.59 -15.99 3.06
CA THR A 80 -1.05 -17.17 3.76
C THR A 80 0.45 -17.29 3.56
N ASP A 81 1.19 -17.58 4.62
CA ASP A 81 2.62 -17.91 4.55
C ASP A 81 2.82 -19.40 4.85
N GLY A 82 2.83 -20.20 3.78
CA GLY A 82 2.85 -21.66 3.89
C GLY A 82 1.56 -22.19 4.54
N LYS A 83 1.64 -22.55 5.83
CA LYS A 83 0.50 -23.06 6.61
C LYS A 83 -0.10 -22.03 7.55
N GLU A 84 0.58 -20.91 7.78
CA GLU A 84 0.12 -19.86 8.68
C GLU A 84 -0.77 -18.88 7.92
N MET A 85 -1.99 -18.65 8.44
CA MET A 85 -2.88 -17.64 7.90
C MET A 85 -2.52 -16.29 8.53
N ILE A 86 -2.00 -15.37 7.72
CA ILE A 86 -1.62 -14.03 8.18
C ILE A 86 -2.86 -13.15 8.25
N GLU A 87 -3.66 -13.14 7.19
CA GLU A 87 -4.84 -12.28 7.08
C GLU A 87 -6.00 -12.99 6.38
N PRO A 88 -7.17 -13.11 7.03
CA PRO A 88 -8.34 -13.75 6.46
C PRO A 88 -9.01 -12.85 5.40
N LEU A 89 -9.75 -13.48 4.49
CA LEU A 89 -10.46 -12.75 3.42
C LEU A 89 -11.55 -11.81 3.97
N GLU A 90 -12.18 -12.16 5.10
CA GLU A 90 -13.21 -11.34 5.76
C GLU A 90 -12.68 -9.93 6.07
N GLU A 91 -11.55 -9.83 6.76
CA GLU A 91 -10.96 -8.56 7.19
C GLU A 91 -10.55 -7.69 5.99
N ARG A 92 -10.06 -8.31 4.92
CA ARG A 92 -9.66 -7.61 3.68
C ARG A 92 -10.85 -7.04 2.90
N LEU A 93 -12.02 -7.67 3.04
CA LEU A 93 -13.25 -7.25 2.35
C LEU A 93 -13.97 -6.11 3.07
N VAL A 94 -13.94 -6.10 4.40
CA VAL A 94 -14.69 -5.12 5.20
C VAL A 94 -14.31 -3.69 4.83
N GLY A 95 -15.34 -2.90 4.51
CA GLY A 95 -15.19 -1.49 4.22
C GLY A 95 -14.55 -1.16 2.87
N ARG A 96 -14.60 -2.10 1.91
CA ARG A 96 -14.22 -1.93 0.51
C ARG A 96 -15.44 -1.96 -0.40
N TYR A 97 -15.31 -1.40 -1.59
CA TYR A 97 -16.33 -1.54 -2.65
C TYR A 97 -16.00 -2.74 -3.54
N THR A 98 -17.00 -3.53 -3.88
CA THR A 98 -16.88 -4.59 -4.89
C THR A 98 -16.76 -3.99 -6.29
N LYS A 99 -15.94 -4.59 -7.16
CA LYS A 99 -15.95 -4.22 -8.60
C LYS A 99 -16.80 -5.16 -9.43
N LYS A 100 -16.80 -6.45 -9.07
CA LYS A 100 -17.66 -7.48 -9.68
C LYS A 100 -18.64 -7.99 -8.63
N SER A 101 -19.83 -8.37 -9.07
CA SER A 101 -20.80 -9.01 -8.18
C SER A 101 -20.27 -10.35 -7.67
N ILE A 102 -20.39 -10.56 -6.36
CA ILE A 102 -19.99 -11.79 -5.69
C ILE A 102 -21.18 -12.74 -5.75
N LYS A 103 -20.95 -13.93 -6.30
CA LYS A 103 -21.96 -14.97 -6.43
C LYS A 103 -21.60 -16.16 -5.56
N HIS A 104 -22.62 -16.83 -5.04
CA HIS A 104 -22.43 -18.10 -4.36
C HIS A 104 -21.92 -19.16 -5.36
N PRO A 105 -20.89 -19.96 -5.04
CA PRO A 105 -20.30 -20.93 -5.96
C PRO A 105 -21.29 -22.00 -6.45
N GLU A 106 -22.13 -22.50 -5.54
CA GLU A 106 -23.09 -23.58 -5.83
C GLU A 106 -24.46 -23.10 -6.33
N THR A 107 -25.06 -22.09 -5.70
CA THR A 107 -26.43 -21.64 -6.04
C THR A 107 -26.47 -20.59 -7.15
N GLY A 108 -25.36 -19.89 -7.40
CA GLY A 108 -25.30 -18.80 -8.37
C GLY A 108 -26.02 -17.52 -7.95
N GLU A 109 -26.60 -17.47 -6.75
CA GLU A 109 -27.25 -16.27 -6.20
C GLU A 109 -26.21 -15.16 -5.96
N VAL A 110 -26.61 -13.92 -6.21
CA VAL A 110 -25.76 -12.74 -5.99
C VAL A 110 -25.81 -12.38 -4.51
N LEU A 111 -24.69 -12.58 -3.80
CA LEU A 111 -24.54 -12.21 -2.39
C LEU A 111 -24.34 -10.69 -2.26
N VAL A 112 -23.44 -10.15 -3.08
CA VAL A 112 -23.09 -8.73 -3.07
C VAL A 112 -23.09 -8.21 -4.50
N PRO A 113 -23.90 -7.19 -4.85
CA PRO A 113 -23.85 -6.55 -6.16
C PRO A 113 -22.51 -5.86 -6.45
N ALA A 114 -22.30 -5.42 -7.69
CA ALA A 114 -21.13 -4.61 -8.04
C ALA A 114 -21.28 -3.17 -7.49
N ASP A 115 -20.14 -2.54 -7.19
CA ASP A 115 -20.04 -1.16 -6.69
C ASP A 115 -20.80 -0.91 -5.36
N VAL A 116 -20.90 -1.94 -4.51
CA VAL A 116 -21.52 -1.83 -3.18
C VAL A 116 -20.45 -1.89 -2.09
N LEU A 117 -20.64 -1.07 -1.06
CA LEU A 117 -19.80 -1.07 0.14
C LEU A 117 -20.05 -2.34 0.95
N VAL A 118 -19.00 -3.11 1.20
CA VAL A 118 -19.08 -4.36 1.96
C VAL A 118 -19.08 -4.06 3.45
N THR A 119 -20.17 -4.41 4.13
CA THR A 119 -20.29 -4.41 5.60
C THR A 119 -19.77 -5.72 6.18
N GLU A 120 -19.56 -5.75 7.51
CA GLU A 120 -19.10 -6.95 8.23
C GLU A 120 -20.05 -8.15 8.03
N ASP A 121 -21.36 -7.92 8.07
CA ASP A 121 -22.36 -8.97 7.84
C ASP A 121 -22.27 -9.56 6.42
N MET A 122 -22.08 -8.69 5.42
CA MET A 122 -21.92 -9.11 4.03
C MET A 122 -20.61 -9.88 3.83
N ALA A 123 -19.51 -9.47 4.48
CA ALA A 123 -18.24 -10.18 4.43
C ALA A 123 -18.36 -11.59 5.03
N ARG A 124 -19.04 -11.76 6.16
CA ARG A 124 -19.31 -13.08 6.76
C ARG A 124 -20.14 -13.98 5.86
N GLN A 125 -21.16 -13.44 5.20
CA GLN A 125 -21.96 -14.21 4.24
C GLN A 125 -21.11 -14.72 3.07
N VAL A 126 -20.21 -13.89 2.55
CA VAL A 126 -19.30 -14.26 1.45
C VAL A 126 -18.34 -15.39 1.86
N VAL A 127 -17.77 -15.31 3.07
CA VAL A 127 -16.85 -16.34 3.57
C VAL A 127 -17.59 -17.64 3.90
N ASN A 128 -18.78 -17.57 4.51
CA ASN A 128 -19.61 -18.75 4.79
C ASN A 128 -20.08 -19.46 3.52
N ALA A 129 -20.25 -18.73 2.42
CA ALA A 129 -20.55 -19.29 1.10
C ALA A 129 -19.34 -20.00 0.44
N GLY A 130 -18.15 -19.98 1.07
CA GLY A 130 -16.95 -20.65 0.57
C GLY A 130 -16.26 -19.93 -0.60
N VAL A 131 -16.48 -18.63 -0.77
CA VAL A 131 -15.82 -17.84 -1.81
C VAL A 131 -14.37 -17.55 -1.41
N THR A 132 -13.40 -17.92 -2.27
CA THR A 132 -11.96 -17.76 -2.00
C THR A 132 -11.35 -16.52 -2.64
N GLU A 133 -11.94 -16.03 -3.74
CA GLU A 133 -11.40 -14.91 -4.53
C GLU A 133 -12.49 -13.87 -4.79
N VAL A 134 -12.18 -12.60 -4.54
CA VAL A 134 -13.10 -11.49 -4.77
C VAL A 134 -12.39 -10.36 -5.52
N THR A 135 -13.08 -9.74 -6.47
CA THR A 135 -12.58 -8.55 -7.17
C THR A 135 -13.12 -7.28 -6.52
N ILE A 136 -12.24 -6.53 -5.85
CA ILE A 136 -12.57 -5.26 -5.19
C ILE A 136 -12.05 -4.06 -5.96
N ARG A 137 -12.57 -2.87 -5.62
CA ARG A 137 -11.95 -1.60 -5.97
C ARG A 137 -10.83 -1.30 -4.97
N SER A 138 -9.68 -0.88 -5.49
CA SER A 138 -8.50 -0.57 -4.70
C SER A 138 -7.92 0.77 -5.11
N VAL A 139 -7.18 1.40 -4.19
CA VAL A 139 -6.44 2.64 -4.42
C VAL A 139 -5.44 2.47 -5.57
N LEU A 140 -4.83 1.28 -5.70
CA LEU A 140 -3.87 0.94 -6.76
C LEU A 140 -4.44 1.12 -8.17
N THR A 141 -5.73 0.82 -8.34
CA THR A 141 -6.45 0.86 -9.62
C THR A 141 -7.19 2.18 -9.91
N CYS A 142 -7.04 3.18 -9.03
CA CYS A 142 -7.76 4.45 -9.12
C CYS A 142 -7.23 5.34 -10.26
N ASN A 143 -8.14 5.92 -11.04
CA ASN A 143 -7.82 6.78 -12.19
C ASN A 143 -7.86 8.29 -11.87
N THR A 144 -8.26 8.70 -10.66
CA THR A 144 -8.27 10.11 -10.24
C THR A 144 -6.88 10.74 -10.41
N ARG A 145 -6.83 11.91 -11.06
CA ARG A 145 -5.59 12.61 -11.46
C ARG A 145 -4.71 12.99 -10.26
N HIS A 146 -5.31 13.66 -9.28
CA HIS A 146 -4.64 14.07 -8.06
C HIS A 146 -5.40 13.50 -6.86
N GLY A 147 -4.85 12.48 -6.21
CA GLY A 147 -5.48 11.83 -5.06
C GLY A 147 -6.24 10.55 -5.42
N VAL A 148 -7.33 10.28 -4.71
CA VAL A 148 -8.13 9.05 -4.83
C VAL A 148 -9.61 9.41 -4.88
N CYS A 149 -10.44 8.53 -5.44
CA CYS A 149 -11.89 8.64 -5.30
C CYS A 149 -12.41 7.91 -4.04
N ARG A 150 -13.61 8.27 -3.59
CA ARG A 150 -14.31 7.66 -2.45
C ARG A 150 -14.46 6.15 -2.61
N HIS A 151 -14.91 5.69 -3.77
CA HIS A 151 -15.19 4.26 -4.02
C HIS A 151 -13.92 3.38 -4.04
N CYS A 152 -12.79 3.90 -4.53
CA CYS A 152 -11.54 3.15 -4.54
C CYS A 152 -10.89 3.06 -3.15
N TYR A 153 -11.19 3.99 -2.24
CA TYR A 153 -10.66 3.97 -0.88
C TYR A 153 -11.56 3.19 0.10
N GLY A 154 -12.88 3.39 0.04
CA GLY A 154 -13.86 2.72 0.87
C GLY A 154 -14.22 3.50 2.15
N ILE A 155 -14.18 2.83 3.31
CA ILE A 155 -14.48 3.47 4.61
C ILE A 155 -13.29 4.19 5.23
N ASN A 156 -13.61 5.20 6.03
CA ASN A 156 -12.71 5.76 7.02
C ASN A 156 -12.63 4.81 8.22
N LEU A 157 -11.45 4.28 8.54
CA LEU A 157 -11.27 3.36 9.66
C LEU A 157 -11.43 4.03 11.03
N ALA A 158 -11.38 5.37 11.09
CA ALA A 158 -11.56 6.10 12.34
C ALA A 158 -13.03 6.33 12.70
N THR A 159 -13.91 6.52 11.71
CA THR A 159 -15.34 6.79 11.94
C THR A 159 -16.22 5.57 11.67
N GLY A 160 -15.79 4.64 10.80
CA GLY A 160 -16.58 3.51 10.32
C GLY A 160 -17.44 3.83 9.10
N ASP A 161 -17.57 5.11 8.74
CA ASP A 161 -18.38 5.56 7.61
C ASP A 161 -17.59 5.61 6.30
N ALA A 162 -18.30 5.68 5.17
CA ALA A 162 -17.68 5.87 3.87
C ALA A 162 -16.97 7.23 3.79
N VAL A 163 -15.71 7.26 3.34
CA VAL A 163 -14.88 8.50 3.34
C VAL A 163 -15.54 9.67 2.64
N GLU A 164 -15.31 10.88 3.13
CA GLU A 164 -15.82 12.08 2.50
C GLU A 164 -14.78 12.74 1.57
N VAL A 165 -15.29 13.52 0.61
CA VAL A 165 -14.43 14.32 -0.26
C VAL A 165 -13.68 15.35 0.59
N GLY A 166 -12.37 15.43 0.45
CA GLY A 166 -11.49 16.29 1.22
C GLY A 166 -10.74 15.62 2.34
N GLU A 167 -11.01 14.35 2.67
CA GLU A 167 -10.19 13.63 3.63
C GLU A 167 -8.74 13.45 3.15
N ALA A 168 -7.78 13.80 4.02
CA ALA A 168 -6.35 13.68 3.77
C ALA A 168 -5.84 12.26 4.05
N VAL A 169 -6.34 11.29 3.28
CA VAL A 169 -6.06 9.85 3.48
C VAL A 169 -4.57 9.48 3.38
N GLY A 170 -3.78 10.25 2.64
CA GLY A 170 -2.34 10.04 2.55
C GLY A 170 -1.60 10.31 3.85
N THR A 171 -1.94 11.40 4.54
CA THR A 171 -1.37 11.72 5.86
C THR A 171 -1.79 10.70 6.90
N ILE A 172 -3.06 10.27 6.88
CA ILE A 172 -3.59 9.22 7.76
C ILE A 172 -2.82 7.92 7.52
N ALA A 173 -2.66 7.50 6.27
CA ALA A 173 -1.92 6.30 5.92
C ALA A 173 -0.46 6.34 6.37
N ALA A 174 0.22 7.48 6.18
CA ALA A 174 1.60 7.64 6.62
C ALA A 174 1.76 7.52 8.14
N GLN A 175 0.82 8.09 8.90
CA GLN A 175 0.80 8.00 10.36
C GLN A 175 0.48 6.57 10.83
N SER A 176 -0.52 5.92 10.23
CA SER A 176 -0.90 4.53 10.55
C SER A 176 0.23 3.52 10.31
N ILE A 177 1.20 3.84 9.44
CA ILE A 177 2.39 3.00 9.19
C ILE A 177 3.54 3.42 10.14
N GLY A 178 3.75 4.72 10.31
CA GLY A 178 4.89 5.27 11.04
C GLY A 178 4.79 5.22 12.58
N GLU A 179 3.59 5.41 13.14
CA GLU A 179 3.38 5.36 14.59
C GLU A 179 3.63 3.95 15.15
N PRO A 180 3.09 2.86 14.54
CA PRO A 180 3.42 1.52 14.99
C PRO A 180 4.89 1.18 14.73
N GLY A 181 5.50 1.69 13.66
CA GLY A 181 6.95 1.54 13.43
C GLY A 181 7.79 2.06 14.60
N THR A 182 7.36 3.17 15.20
CA THR A 182 8.05 3.77 16.36
C THR A 182 7.78 2.94 17.61
N GLN A 183 6.55 2.45 17.76
CA GLN A 183 6.21 1.53 18.84
C GLN A 183 7.01 0.22 18.76
N LEU A 184 7.25 -0.33 17.58
CA LEU A 184 8.08 -1.53 17.38
C LEU A 184 9.51 -1.30 17.86
N THR A 185 10.08 -0.12 17.61
CA THR A 185 11.42 0.23 18.12
C THR A 185 11.46 0.43 19.63
N MET A 186 10.33 0.76 20.26
CA MET A 186 10.21 0.88 21.71
C MET A 186 9.84 -0.45 22.41
N ARG A 187 9.06 -1.34 21.77
CA ARG A 187 8.61 -2.62 22.36
C ARG A 187 9.69 -3.71 22.43
N THR A 188 10.85 -3.50 21.83
CA THR A 188 12.05 -4.35 21.98
C THR A 188 12.57 -4.49 23.43
N PHE A 189 11.92 -3.81 24.39
CA PHE A 189 12.24 -3.77 25.82
C PHE A 189 12.33 -5.11 26.54
N HIS A 190 11.56 -6.14 26.17
CA HIS A 190 11.33 -7.27 27.09
C HIS A 190 12.20 -8.50 26.87
N THR A 191 12.99 -8.54 25.81
CA THR A 191 13.69 -9.77 25.39
C THR A 191 15.21 -9.64 25.37
N GLY A 192 15.75 -8.43 25.56
CA GLY A 192 17.19 -8.19 25.68
C GLY A 192 17.91 -8.96 26.80
N GLY A 193 17.17 -9.56 27.75
CA GLY A 193 17.70 -10.43 28.80
C GLY A 193 17.45 -11.94 28.64
N VAL A 194 16.47 -12.33 27.82
CA VAL A 194 15.98 -13.72 27.71
C VAL A 194 15.94 -14.11 26.23
N ALA A 195 16.70 -15.14 25.85
CA ALA A 195 16.91 -15.55 24.46
C ALA A 195 15.68 -16.21 23.78
N SER A 196 14.49 -16.08 24.36
CA SER A 196 13.30 -16.85 23.99
C SER A 196 12.32 -16.14 23.06
N SER A 197 12.60 -14.92 22.60
CA SER A 197 11.78 -14.30 21.54
C SER A 197 12.53 -14.30 20.22
N SER A 198 11.86 -14.77 19.18
CA SER A 198 12.15 -14.41 17.79
C SER A 198 12.52 -12.92 17.69
N ASP A 199 13.58 -12.64 16.92
CA ASP A 199 14.28 -11.36 16.90
C ASP A 199 13.40 -10.21 16.35
N ILE A 200 12.61 -9.59 17.24
CA ILE A 200 11.74 -8.41 17.00
C ILE A 200 12.51 -7.26 16.33
N THR A 201 13.84 -7.22 16.47
CA THR A 201 14.70 -6.14 15.98
C THR A 201 14.81 -6.05 14.44
N GLN A 202 14.33 -7.04 13.68
CA GLN A 202 14.43 -7.05 12.21
C GLN A 202 13.26 -6.38 11.45
N GLY A 203 12.14 -6.08 12.12
CA GLY A 203 10.93 -5.60 11.43
C GLY A 203 11.11 -4.24 10.73
N LEU A 204 11.52 -3.20 11.46
CA LEU A 204 11.64 -1.85 10.89
C LEU A 204 12.70 -1.74 9.77
N PRO A 205 13.92 -2.30 9.89
CA PRO A 205 14.88 -2.30 8.79
C PRO A 205 14.32 -2.93 7.50
N ARG A 206 13.50 -3.98 7.63
CA ARG A 206 12.84 -4.60 6.49
C ARG A 206 11.77 -3.70 5.88
N VAL A 207 10.92 -3.08 6.69
CA VAL A 207 9.92 -2.11 6.20
C VAL A 207 10.59 -0.95 5.47
N GLN A 208 11.70 -0.42 6.01
CA GLN A 208 12.50 0.63 5.36
C GLN A 208 13.12 0.15 4.03
N GLU A 209 13.62 -1.09 3.99
CA GLU A 209 14.17 -1.69 2.77
C GLU A 209 13.12 -1.77 1.65
N ILE A 210 11.89 -2.18 2.00
CA ILE A 210 10.76 -2.29 1.08
C ILE A 210 10.35 -0.91 0.55
N PHE A 211 10.06 0.06 1.42
CA PHE A 211 9.60 1.40 0.99
C PHE A 211 10.69 2.21 0.27
N GLU A 212 11.97 1.91 0.49
CA GLU A 212 13.06 2.52 -0.29
C GLU A 212 13.36 1.77 -1.60
N ALA A 213 12.61 0.70 -1.92
CA ALA A 213 12.82 -0.16 -3.08
C ALA A 213 14.29 -0.58 -3.23
N ARG A 214 14.92 -0.93 -2.10
CA ARG A 214 16.31 -1.40 -2.01
C ARG A 214 16.38 -2.88 -2.41
N ASN A 215 17.58 -3.33 -2.76
CA ASN A 215 17.80 -4.73 -3.05
C ASN A 215 17.83 -5.50 -1.72
N PRO A 216 17.07 -6.60 -1.60
CA PRO A 216 16.99 -7.33 -0.35
C PRO A 216 18.26 -8.12 -0.06
N LYS A 217 18.53 -8.32 1.23
CA LYS A 217 19.56 -9.27 1.68
C LYS A 217 19.03 -10.70 1.52
N GLY A 218 19.71 -11.55 0.76
CA GLY A 218 19.22 -12.89 0.42
C GLY A 218 18.13 -12.85 -0.64
N GLU A 219 18.49 -12.31 -1.81
CA GLU A 219 17.60 -12.22 -2.97
C GLU A 219 17.19 -13.62 -3.45
N ALA A 220 15.88 -13.84 -3.58
CA ALA A 220 15.34 -15.03 -4.20
C ALA A 220 15.42 -14.92 -5.72
N VAL A 221 15.88 -16.00 -6.37
CA VAL A 221 15.94 -16.06 -7.82
C VAL A 221 14.52 -16.30 -8.35
N ILE A 222 14.06 -15.41 -9.24
CA ILE A 222 12.75 -15.54 -9.89
C ILE A 222 12.88 -16.08 -11.31
N THR A 223 11.86 -16.80 -11.77
CA THR A 223 11.80 -17.26 -13.17
C THR A 223 11.19 -16.20 -14.09
N GLU A 224 11.73 -16.05 -15.29
CA GLU A 224 11.19 -15.19 -16.35
C GLU A 224 10.19 -15.93 -17.26
N VAL A 225 10.20 -17.26 -17.20
CA VAL A 225 9.45 -18.14 -18.09
C VAL A 225 8.36 -18.86 -17.30
N LYS A 226 7.15 -18.93 -17.86
CA LYS A 226 6.09 -19.79 -17.34
C LYS A 226 6.31 -21.20 -17.90
N GLY A 227 6.40 -22.20 -17.04
CA GLY A 227 6.77 -23.54 -17.47
C GLY A 227 6.82 -24.56 -16.34
N GLU A 228 7.43 -25.69 -16.66
CA GLU A 228 7.69 -26.78 -15.71
C GLU A 228 9.20 -26.83 -15.41
N VAL A 229 9.55 -27.10 -14.15
CA VAL A 229 10.95 -27.29 -13.73
C VAL A 229 11.44 -28.65 -14.22
N THR A 230 12.36 -28.68 -15.18
CA THR A 230 12.85 -29.92 -15.83
C THR A 230 14.00 -30.57 -15.09
N ALA A 231 14.95 -29.77 -14.60
CA ALA A 231 16.14 -30.26 -13.93
C ALA A 231 16.66 -29.25 -12.91
N ILE A 232 17.19 -29.78 -11.81
CA ILE A 232 17.97 -29.06 -10.82
C ILE A 232 19.32 -29.75 -10.75
N GLU A 233 20.32 -29.19 -11.43
CA GLU A 233 21.68 -29.73 -11.46
C GLU A 233 22.54 -29.06 -10.42
N GLU A 234 23.23 -29.85 -9.60
CA GLU A 234 24.15 -29.33 -8.59
C GLU A 234 25.59 -29.43 -9.10
N ASP A 235 26.26 -28.28 -9.22
CA ASP A 235 27.67 -28.24 -9.56
C ASP A 235 28.50 -27.97 -8.30
N ALA A 236 29.12 -29.04 -7.79
CA ALA A 236 29.96 -29.01 -6.61
C ALA A 236 31.25 -28.19 -6.81
N SER A 237 31.69 -27.99 -8.07
CA SER A 237 32.92 -27.28 -8.39
C SER A 237 32.75 -25.75 -8.27
N THR A 238 31.62 -25.23 -8.75
CA THR A 238 31.27 -23.80 -8.68
C THR A 238 30.43 -23.44 -7.45
N ARG A 239 29.99 -24.43 -6.66
CA ARG A 239 29.06 -24.24 -5.53
C ARG A 239 27.78 -23.52 -5.96
N THR A 240 27.23 -23.93 -7.09
CA THR A 240 25.95 -23.41 -7.63
C THR A 240 25.02 -24.54 -8.02
N LYS A 241 23.71 -24.29 -7.94
CA LYS A 241 22.68 -25.13 -8.55
C LYS A 241 22.17 -24.44 -9.81
N LYS A 242 21.94 -25.19 -10.87
CA LYS A 242 21.30 -24.71 -12.09
C LYS A 242 19.88 -25.26 -12.13
N VAL A 243 18.92 -24.36 -12.31
CA VAL A 243 17.51 -24.70 -12.42
C VAL A 243 17.08 -24.44 -13.85
N PHE A 244 16.57 -25.48 -14.51
CA PHE A 244 16.05 -25.40 -15.86
C PHE A 244 14.52 -25.35 -15.82
N VAL A 245 13.93 -24.34 -16.46
CA VAL A 245 12.49 -24.16 -16.56
C VAL A 245 12.09 -24.19 -18.03
N LYS A 246 11.36 -25.21 -18.43
CA LYS A 246 10.91 -25.39 -19.81
C LYS A 246 9.56 -24.72 -20.01
N GLY A 247 9.54 -23.63 -20.77
CA GLY A 247 8.33 -22.98 -21.25
C GLY A 247 7.89 -23.49 -22.62
N GLN A 248 6.79 -22.92 -23.12
CA GLN A 248 6.27 -23.24 -24.46
C GLN A 248 7.18 -22.75 -25.60
N THR A 249 7.91 -21.65 -25.37
CA THR A 249 8.72 -20.96 -26.39
C THR A 249 10.23 -21.13 -26.21
N GLY A 250 10.68 -21.75 -25.12
CA GLY A 250 12.10 -21.91 -24.82
C GLY A 250 12.35 -22.41 -23.39
N GLU A 251 13.61 -22.72 -23.09
CA GLU A 251 14.07 -23.15 -21.77
C GLU A 251 14.86 -22.01 -21.10
N GLY A 252 14.51 -21.67 -19.86
CA GLY A 252 15.22 -20.70 -19.06
C GLY A 252 16.20 -21.40 -18.12
N GLU A 253 17.46 -20.97 -18.12
CA GLU A 253 18.50 -21.44 -17.20
C GLU A 253 18.71 -20.40 -16.10
N TYR A 254 18.59 -20.81 -14.83
CA TYR A 254 18.76 -19.95 -13.67
C TYR A 254 19.84 -20.51 -12.74
N VAL A 255 20.80 -19.66 -12.35
CA VAL A 255 21.88 -20.03 -11.44
C VAL A 255 21.51 -19.61 -10.02
N VAL A 256 21.58 -20.57 -9.09
CA VAL A 256 21.21 -20.43 -7.69
C VAL A 256 22.43 -20.78 -6.81
N PRO A 257 22.70 -20.07 -5.70
CA PRO A 257 23.75 -20.47 -4.77
C PRO A 257 23.50 -21.85 -4.15
N PHE A 258 24.56 -22.67 -3.97
CA PHE A 258 24.40 -24.02 -3.41
C PHE A 258 23.77 -24.05 -2.00
N THR A 259 23.98 -23.00 -1.21
CA THR A 259 23.42 -22.85 0.14
C THR A 259 21.95 -22.43 0.15
N ALA A 260 21.39 -22.02 -0.98
CA ALA A 260 20.01 -21.58 -1.04
C ALA A 260 19.06 -22.78 -0.95
N ARG A 261 18.01 -22.63 -0.15
CA ARG A 261 16.94 -23.62 -0.06
C ARG A 261 16.00 -23.43 -1.25
N MET A 262 15.67 -24.52 -1.93
CA MET A 262 14.77 -24.52 -3.07
C MET A 262 13.32 -24.48 -2.57
N LYS A 263 12.48 -23.69 -3.24
CA LYS A 263 11.03 -23.64 -3.01
C LYS A 263 10.25 -24.58 -3.94
N VAL A 264 10.91 -25.01 -5.03
CA VAL A 264 10.32 -25.81 -6.10
C VAL A 264 11.06 -27.13 -6.25
N GLU A 265 10.34 -28.15 -6.69
CA GLU A 265 10.85 -29.48 -7.02
C GLU A 265 10.79 -29.73 -8.54
N VAL A 266 11.49 -30.77 -9.01
CA VAL A 266 11.45 -31.17 -10.42
C VAL A 266 10.05 -31.70 -10.75
N GLY A 267 9.44 -31.15 -11.80
CA GLY A 267 8.05 -31.42 -12.17
C GLY A 267 7.05 -30.35 -11.70
N ASP A 268 7.48 -29.38 -10.88
CA ASP A 268 6.59 -28.30 -10.44
C ASP A 268 6.30 -27.31 -11.56
N GLN A 269 5.03 -26.87 -11.62
CA GLN A 269 4.57 -25.88 -12.59
C GLN A 269 4.68 -24.47 -12.00
N VAL A 270 5.53 -23.65 -12.62
CA VAL A 270 5.84 -22.30 -12.16
C VAL A 270 5.26 -21.22 -13.06
N SER A 271 4.79 -20.14 -12.44
CA SER A 271 4.34 -18.94 -13.14
C SER A 271 5.49 -17.96 -13.34
N ARG A 272 5.34 -17.07 -14.33
CA ARG A 272 6.31 -16.00 -14.57
C ARG A 272 6.45 -15.11 -13.32
N GLY A 273 7.68 -14.86 -12.89
CA GLY A 273 8.04 -14.13 -11.68
C GLY A 273 7.91 -14.92 -10.37
N ALA A 274 7.67 -16.24 -10.42
CA ALA A 274 7.68 -17.07 -9.23
C ALA A 274 9.10 -17.24 -8.67
N ALA A 275 9.24 -17.24 -7.35
CA ALA A 275 10.51 -17.48 -6.67
C ALA A 275 10.87 -18.97 -6.68
N LEU A 276 12.08 -19.27 -7.18
CA LEU A 276 12.65 -20.62 -7.23
C LEU A 276 13.31 -21.02 -5.90
N THR A 277 13.80 -20.03 -5.15
CA THR A 277 14.50 -20.21 -3.87
C THR A 277 13.75 -19.51 -2.75
N GLU A 278 13.99 -19.96 -1.51
CA GLU A 278 13.64 -19.17 -0.33
C GLU A 278 14.42 -17.85 -0.32
N GLY A 279 13.75 -16.79 0.14
CA GLY A 279 14.32 -15.46 0.21
C GLY A 279 13.33 -14.38 -0.21
N SER A 280 13.84 -13.17 -0.33
CA SER A 280 13.05 -12.00 -0.70
C SER A 280 13.19 -11.70 -2.18
N ILE A 281 12.08 -11.42 -2.87
CA ILE A 281 12.11 -11.02 -4.27
C ILE A 281 12.52 -9.55 -4.37
N GLN A 282 13.41 -9.24 -5.32
CA GLN A 282 13.77 -7.86 -5.65
C GLN A 282 12.61 -7.19 -6.45
N PRO A 283 11.98 -6.12 -5.93
CA PRO A 283 10.80 -5.52 -6.57
C PRO A 283 11.05 -4.96 -7.98
N LYS A 284 12.24 -4.42 -8.23
CA LYS A 284 12.61 -3.87 -9.55
C LYS A 284 12.73 -4.96 -10.61
N HIS A 285 13.29 -6.11 -10.25
CA HIS A 285 13.39 -7.25 -11.14
C HIS A 285 12.00 -7.86 -11.38
N LEU A 286 11.17 -7.98 -10.33
CA LEU A 286 9.79 -8.42 -10.46
C LEU A 286 8.97 -7.52 -11.41
N LEU A 287 9.17 -6.20 -11.36
CA LEU A 287 8.51 -5.25 -12.27
C LEU A 287 8.91 -5.45 -13.73
N ALA A 288 10.17 -5.80 -13.99
CA ALA A 288 10.66 -6.06 -15.35
C ALA A 288 10.08 -7.37 -15.92
N VAL A 289 9.81 -8.35 -15.06
CA VAL A 289 9.37 -9.69 -15.44
C VAL A 289 7.85 -9.84 -15.49
N ARG A 290 7.10 -9.26 -14.54
CA ARG A 290 5.63 -9.38 -14.47
C ARG A 290 4.95 -8.08 -14.92
N ASP A 291 4.23 -7.46 -13.99
CA ASP A 291 3.31 -6.35 -14.19
C ASP A 291 3.24 -5.52 -12.91
N VAL A 292 2.69 -4.30 -13.03
CA VAL A 292 2.61 -3.35 -11.91
C VAL A 292 1.79 -3.92 -10.75
N LEU A 293 0.59 -4.45 -11.02
CA LEU A 293 -0.31 -4.94 -9.97
C LEU A 293 0.29 -6.10 -9.18
N SER A 294 1.00 -7.02 -9.85
CA SER A 294 1.72 -8.10 -9.16
C SER A 294 2.80 -7.57 -8.22
N VAL A 295 3.53 -6.52 -8.62
CA VAL A 295 4.56 -5.89 -7.76
C VAL A 295 3.91 -5.18 -6.58
N GLU A 296 2.84 -4.42 -6.82
CA GLU A 296 2.15 -3.69 -5.75
C GLU A 296 1.53 -4.64 -4.72
N THR A 297 0.92 -5.74 -5.20
CA THR A 297 0.35 -6.79 -4.33
C THR A 297 1.44 -7.51 -3.53
N TYR A 298 2.59 -7.78 -4.14
CA TYR A 298 3.75 -8.35 -3.45
C TYR A 298 4.28 -7.41 -2.35
N LEU A 299 4.44 -6.11 -2.67
CA LEU A 299 4.88 -5.10 -1.69
C LEU A 299 3.90 -5.00 -0.52
N LEU A 300 2.59 -5.01 -0.81
CA LEU A 300 1.56 -5.00 0.22
C LEU A 300 1.67 -6.22 1.14
N ALA A 301 1.74 -7.43 0.57
CA ALA A 301 1.81 -8.67 1.35
C ALA A 301 3.07 -8.73 2.23
N GLU A 302 4.22 -8.28 1.72
CA GLU A 302 5.48 -8.26 2.48
C GLU A 302 5.44 -7.27 3.65
N VAL A 303 4.90 -6.06 3.45
CA VAL A 303 4.76 -5.08 4.53
C VAL A 303 3.78 -5.61 5.59
N GLN A 304 2.65 -6.14 5.16
CA GLN A 304 1.62 -6.68 6.05
C GLN A 304 2.15 -7.86 6.88
N LYS A 305 2.91 -8.77 6.25
CA LYS A 305 3.59 -9.88 6.94
C LYS A 305 4.52 -9.37 8.04
N VAL A 306 5.29 -8.31 7.78
CA VAL A 306 6.19 -7.75 8.80
C VAL A 306 5.41 -7.18 9.96
N TYR A 307 4.38 -6.35 9.74
CA TYR A 307 3.61 -5.77 10.85
C TYR A 307 2.84 -6.82 11.66
N ARG A 308 2.16 -7.76 10.99
CA ARG A 308 1.42 -8.86 11.64
C ARG A 308 2.34 -9.78 12.44
N SER A 309 3.55 -10.08 11.95
CA SER A 309 4.54 -10.87 12.69
C SER A 309 4.96 -10.23 14.02
N GLN A 310 4.75 -8.91 14.16
CA GLN A 310 5.01 -8.15 15.37
C GLN A 310 3.75 -7.85 16.20
N GLY A 311 2.61 -8.45 15.84
CA GLY A 311 1.32 -8.27 16.51
C GLY A 311 0.71 -6.88 16.30
N VAL A 312 1.03 -6.21 15.19
CA VAL A 312 0.42 -4.94 14.78
C VAL A 312 -0.44 -5.19 13.55
N GLU A 313 -1.72 -4.81 13.65
CA GLU A 313 -2.69 -4.91 12.56
C GLU A 313 -2.81 -3.54 11.88
N ILE A 314 -2.56 -3.50 10.58
CA ILE A 314 -2.69 -2.29 9.76
C ILE A 314 -3.63 -2.61 8.61
N GLY A 315 -4.54 -1.69 8.31
CA GLY A 315 -5.43 -1.84 7.16
C GLY A 315 -4.67 -1.74 5.83
N ASP A 316 -4.92 -2.67 4.92
CA ASP A 316 -4.34 -2.74 3.58
C ASP A 316 -4.35 -1.40 2.83
N LYS A 317 -5.43 -0.62 2.99
CA LYS A 317 -5.62 0.67 2.31
C LYS A 317 -4.49 1.66 2.57
N HIS A 318 -3.90 1.65 3.77
CA HIS A 318 -2.81 2.55 4.09
C HIS A 318 -1.54 2.18 3.32
N ILE A 319 -1.26 0.88 3.19
CA ILE A 319 -0.12 0.37 2.44
C ILE A 319 -0.35 0.60 0.93
N GLU A 320 -1.56 0.36 0.42
CA GLU A 320 -1.91 0.64 -0.98
C GLU A 320 -1.66 2.11 -1.35
N VAL A 321 -2.03 3.05 -0.47
CA VAL A 321 -1.78 4.49 -0.71
C VAL A 321 -0.28 4.76 -0.88
N MET A 322 0.57 4.18 -0.03
CA MET A 322 2.02 4.35 -0.11
C MET A 322 2.61 3.69 -1.36
N VAL A 323 2.23 2.44 -1.62
CA VAL A 323 2.73 1.66 -2.76
C VAL A 323 2.35 2.33 -4.09
N ARG A 324 1.14 2.89 -4.19
CA ARG A 324 0.72 3.68 -5.36
C ARG A 324 1.64 4.87 -5.63
N GLN A 325 2.15 5.53 -4.59
CA GLN A 325 3.09 6.65 -4.77
C GLN A 325 4.47 6.19 -5.26
N MET A 326 4.86 4.94 -5.00
CA MET A 326 6.15 4.39 -5.44
C MET A 326 6.22 4.11 -6.95
N ILE A 327 5.08 3.88 -7.62
CA ILE A 327 4.98 3.56 -9.07
C ILE A 327 4.25 4.66 -9.87
N ARG A 328 4.21 5.89 -9.35
CA ARG A 328 3.48 7.00 -9.99
C ARG A 328 4.07 7.47 -11.33
N LYS A 329 5.36 7.23 -11.58
CA LYS A 329 6.09 7.73 -12.75
C LYS A 329 6.32 6.64 -13.81
N VAL A 330 6.32 7.07 -15.06
CA VAL A 330 6.69 6.28 -16.24
C VAL A 330 7.88 6.90 -16.95
N ARG A 331 8.70 6.05 -17.58
CA ARG A 331 9.79 6.46 -18.46
C ARG A 331 9.38 6.26 -19.91
N VAL A 332 9.41 7.33 -20.70
CA VAL A 332 9.13 7.26 -22.15
C VAL A 332 10.20 6.42 -22.85
N MET A 333 9.76 5.40 -23.58
CA MET A 333 10.63 4.50 -24.35
C MET A 333 10.69 4.93 -25.81
N ASP A 334 9.53 5.09 -26.45
CA ASP A 334 9.40 5.58 -27.82
C ASP A 334 8.39 6.72 -27.80
N PRO A 335 8.75 7.94 -28.25
CA PRO A 335 7.83 9.07 -28.27
C PRO A 335 6.74 8.95 -29.35
N GLY A 336 6.90 8.10 -30.38
CA GLY A 336 5.95 8.05 -31.49
C GLY A 336 5.77 9.43 -32.14
N ASP A 337 4.51 9.83 -32.36
CA ASP A 337 4.13 11.13 -32.92
C ASP A 337 3.82 12.20 -31.84
N THR A 338 4.15 11.93 -30.58
CA THR A 338 3.98 12.90 -29.48
C THR A 338 5.17 13.85 -29.37
N ASP A 339 4.97 15.00 -28.71
CA ASP A 339 6.04 15.95 -28.37
C ASP A 339 6.95 15.49 -27.21
N LEU A 340 6.85 14.22 -26.80
CA LEU A 340 7.61 13.69 -25.67
C LEU A 340 9.06 13.37 -26.08
N LEU A 341 9.97 13.46 -25.12
CA LEU A 341 11.37 13.09 -25.33
C LEU A 341 11.65 11.69 -24.76
N MET A 342 12.40 10.90 -25.52
CA MET A 342 12.85 9.57 -25.10
C MET A 342 13.63 9.65 -23.78
N GLY A 343 13.31 8.74 -22.86
CA GLY A 343 13.97 8.63 -21.55
C GLY A 343 13.47 9.61 -20.48
N THR A 344 12.56 10.53 -20.82
CA THR A 344 11.96 11.43 -19.82
C THR A 344 11.12 10.67 -18.81
N LEU A 345 11.20 11.10 -17.55
CA LEU A 345 10.37 10.63 -16.46
C LEU A 345 9.22 11.62 -16.25
N MET A 346 7.99 11.11 -16.25
CA MET A 346 6.78 11.91 -16.04
C MET A 346 5.71 11.13 -15.29
N ASP A 347 4.70 11.82 -14.76
CA ASP A 347 3.55 11.16 -14.13
C ASP A 347 2.74 10.37 -15.17
N ILE A 348 2.12 9.26 -14.73
CA ILE A 348 1.24 8.45 -15.58
C ILE A 348 0.09 9.28 -16.16
N THR A 349 -0.44 10.23 -15.39
CA THR A 349 -1.55 11.11 -15.81
C THR A 349 -1.13 12.00 -16.97
N ASP A 350 0.03 12.64 -16.86
CA ASP A 350 0.54 13.58 -17.87
C ASP A 350 0.89 12.84 -19.16
N PHE A 351 1.46 11.63 -19.02
CA PHE A 351 1.71 10.74 -20.15
C PHE A 351 0.42 10.29 -20.85
N THR A 352 -0.63 9.98 -20.08
CA THR A 352 -1.92 9.55 -20.62
C THR A 352 -2.60 10.70 -21.36
N ASP A 353 -2.55 11.92 -20.82
CA ASP A 353 -3.11 13.11 -21.46
C ASP A 353 -2.37 13.43 -22.77
N ALA A 354 -1.03 13.39 -22.79
CA ALA A 354 -0.23 13.61 -24.01
C ALA A 354 -0.55 12.59 -25.12
N ASN A 355 -0.76 11.33 -24.76
CA ASN A 355 -1.14 10.29 -25.72
C ASN A 355 -2.58 10.42 -26.20
N ARG A 356 -3.49 10.92 -25.36
CA ARG A 356 -4.92 11.03 -25.70
C ARG A 356 -5.12 11.88 -26.95
N ASP A 357 -4.42 13.01 -27.04
CA ASP A 357 -4.56 13.94 -28.17
C ASP A 357 -4.06 13.32 -29.49
N VAL A 358 -2.96 12.55 -29.43
CA VAL A 358 -2.39 11.85 -30.60
C VAL A 358 -3.27 10.66 -31.03
N VAL A 359 -3.87 9.95 -30.09
CA VAL A 359 -4.81 8.85 -30.41
C VAL A 359 -6.06 9.40 -31.10
N ILE A 360 -6.57 10.56 -30.67
CA ILE A 360 -7.73 11.20 -31.29
C ILE A 360 -7.42 11.68 -32.71
N SER A 361 -6.19 12.17 -32.95
CA SER A 361 -5.75 12.58 -34.29
C SER A 361 -5.39 11.38 -35.21
N GLY A 362 -5.37 10.16 -34.67
CA GLY A 362 -5.07 8.94 -35.41
C GLY A 362 -3.57 8.67 -35.63
N GLY A 363 -2.69 9.33 -34.88
CA GLY A 363 -1.24 9.12 -34.92
C GLY A 363 -0.77 7.93 -34.08
N VAL A 364 0.54 7.71 -34.07
CA VAL A 364 1.19 6.67 -33.26
C VAL A 364 1.45 7.21 -31.85
N PRO A 365 0.80 6.66 -30.79
CA PRO A 365 1.01 7.12 -29.42
C PRO A 365 2.39 6.73 -28.90
N ALA A 366 2.89 7.49 -27.93
CA ALA A 366 4.13 7.17 -27.22
C ALA A 366 3.97 5.88 -26.39
N THR A 367 5.07 5.15 -26.25
CA THR A 367 5.20 4.00 -25.35
C THR A 367 6.07 4.33 -24.16
N ALA A 368 5.74 3.78 -22.99
CA ALA A 368 6.51 4.01 -21.77
C ALA A 368 6.58 2.75 -20.90
N ARG A 369 7.55 2.73 -19.98
CA ARG A 369 7.69 1.69 -18.95
C ARG A 369 7.50 2.28 -17.56
N PRO A 370 6.75 1.62 -16.66
CA PRO A 370 6.61 2.06 -15.28
C PRO A 370 7.95 1.99 -14.55
N VAL A 371 8.17 2.91 -13.61
CA VAL A 371 9.41 2.97 -12.81
C VAL A 371 9.07 2.93 -11.33
N LEU A 372 9.54 1.88 -10.66
CA LEU A 372 9.49 1.78 -9.20
C LEU A 372 10.58 2.65 -8.56
N MET A 373 10.17 3.56 -7.69
CA MET A 373 11.06 4.43 -6.92
C MET A 373 10.86 4.23 -5.42
N GLY A 374 11.94 4.35 -4.65
CA GLY A 374 11.83 4.45 -3.20
C GLY A 374 11.18 5.76 -2.77
N ILE A 375 10.56 5.80 -1.61
CA ILE A 375 9.84 6.97 -1.08
C ILE A 375 10.70 8.24 -1.04
N THR A 376 12.00 8.14 -0.73
CA THR A 376 12.92 9.30 -0.71
C THR A 376 13.13 9.89 -2.10
N LYS A 377 13.19 9.05 -3.14
CA LYS A 377 13.33 9.53 -4.52
C LYS A 377 12.00 10.03 -5.07
N ALA A 378 10.89 9.36 -4.73
CA ALA A 378 9.55 9.76 -5.14
C ALA A 378 9.17 11.16 -4.61
N SER A 379 9.55 11.51 -3.37
CA SER A 379 9.27 12.82 -2.78
C SER A 379 10.05 13.98 -3.43
N LEU A 380 11.26 13.71 -3.95
CA LEU A 380 12.08 14.68 -4.68
C LEU A 380 11.58 14.95 -6.11
N GLU A 381 10.93 13.97 -6.73
CA GLU A 381 10.41 14.02 -8.11
C GLU A 381 8.93 14.47 -8.18
N THR A 382 8.51 15.29 -7.22
CA THR A 382 7.17 15.90 -7.19
C THR A 382 7.10 17.10 -8.15
N ASN A 383 5.90 17.41 -8.66
CA ASN A 383 5.72 18.51 -9.61
C ASN A 383 5.85 19.89 -8.93
N SER A 384 5.57 19.94 -7.63
CA SER A 384 5.71 21.13 -6.78
C SER A 384 7.15 21.28 -6.32
N PHE A 385 7.81 22.33 -6.80
CA PHE A 385 9.18 22.61 -6.39
C PHE A 385 9.24 23.15 -4.96
N LEU A 386 8.17 23.76 -4.45
CA LEU A 386 8.09 24.23 -3.06
C LEU A 386 8.05 23.06 -2.09
N SER A 387 7.28 22.02 -2.40
CA SER A 387 7.21 20.79 -1.61
C SER A 387 8.53 20.02 -1.64
N ALA A 388 9.11 19.84 -2.84
CA ALA A 388 10.40 19.17 -3.01
C ALA A 388 11.54 19.90 -2.27
N ALA A 389 11.58 21.24 -2.35
CA ALA A 389 12.63 22.06 -1.72
C ALA A 389 12.60 22.00 -0.19
N SER A 390 11.45 21.69 0.42
CA SER A 390 11.30 21.55 1.87
C SER A 390 11.82 20.21 2.41
N PHE A 391 12.02 19.21 1.54
CA PHE A 391 12.39 17.86 1.97
C PHE A 391 13.91 17.72 2.11
N GLN A 392 14.63 17.73 0.98
CA GLN A 392 16.08 17.59 0.88
C GLN A 392 16.62 18.30 -0.37
N GLU A 393 17.93 18.56 -0.41
CA GLU A 393 18.63 19.09 -1.59
C GLU A 393 18.07 20.43 -2.13
N THR A 394 17.66 21.33 -1.24
CA THR A 394 16.99 22.61 -1.54
C THR A 394 17.67 23.41 -2.66
N THR A 395 19.01 23.54 -2.62
CA THR A 395 19.76 24.28 -3.64
C THR A 395 19.60 23.68 -5.04
N ARG A 396 19.65 22.35 -5.16
CA ARG A 396 19.49 21.65 -6.45
C ARG A 396 18.08 21.87 -7.01
N VAL A 397 17.07 21.71 -6.16
CA VAL A 397 15.65 21.85 -6.55
C VAL A 397 15.34 23.27 -7.01
N LEU A 398 15.76 24.29 -6.26
CA LEU A 398 15.50 25.69 -6.61
C LEU A 398 16.25 26.12 -7.87
N THR A 399 17.48 25.63 -8.07
CA THR A 399 18.27 25.93 -9.28
C THR A 399 17.60 25.34 -10.52
N ASP A 400 17.16 24.07 -10.47
CA ASP A 400 16.42 23.45 -11.57
C ASP A 400 15.10 24.18 -11.87
N ALA A 401 14.36 24.56 -10.83
CA ALA A 401 13.12 25.31 -10.97
C ALA A 401 13.32 26.69 -11.61
N ALA A 402 14.39 27.40 -11.23
CA ALA A 402 14.74 28.70 -11.79
C ALA A 402 15.16 28.59 -13.26
N ILE A 403 15.98 27.60 -13.63
CA ILE A 403 16.42 27.38 -15.01
C ILE A 403 15.23 27.03 -15.92
N ARG A 404 14.30 26.19 -15.43
CA ARG A 404 13.12 25.76 -16.21
C ARG A 404 11.95 26.76 -16.17
N GLY A 405 12.02 27.79 -15.32
CA GLY A 405 10.90 28.71 -15.10
C GLY A 405 9.63 28.01 -14.59
N LYS A 406 9.79 27.00 -13.71
CA LYS A 406 8.65 26.20 -13.18
C LYS A 406 7.65 27.10 -12.45
N LYS A 407 6.36 26.80 -12.63
CA LYS A 407 5.25 27.44 -11.90
C LYS A 407 4.63 26.42 -10.95
N ASP A 408 4.40 26.83 -9.71
CA ASP A 408 3.75 25.99 -8.71
C ASP A 408 2.25 26.30 -8.65
N HIS A 409 1.42 25.26 -8.75
CA HIS A 409 -0.04 25.37 -8.75
C HIS A 409 -0.67 25.16 -7.37
N LEU A 410 0.13 24.92 -6.31
CA LEU A 410 -0.32 24.85 -4.91
C LEU A 410 -1.46 23.84 -4.69
N LEU A 411 -1.35 22.66 -5.33
CA LEU A 411 -2.37 21.62 -5.25
C LEU A 411 -2.27 20.76 -3.99
N GLY A 412 -1.10 20.73 -3.34
CA GLY A 412 -0.80 19.91 -2.18
C GLY A 412 -1.03 20.64 -0.86
N LEU A 413 -0.77 19.94 0.24
CA LEU A 413 -0.92 20.50 1.59
C LEU A 413 0.26 21.42 1.92
N LYS A 414 1.47 20.98 1.62
CA LYS A 414 2.70 21.60 2.10
C LYS A 414 2.98 22.95 1.46
N GLU A 415 2.71 23.13 0.16
CA GLU A 415 2.95 24.43 -0.48
C GLU A 415 2.05 25.51 0.12
N ASN A 416 0.79 25.15 0.41
CA ASN A 416 -0.15 26.05 1.05
C ASN A 416 0.27 26.38 2.48
N VAL A 417 0.75 25.41 3.26
CA VAL A 417 1.32 25.66 4.59
C VAL A 417 2.53 26.59 4.52
N ILE A 418 3.46 26.37 3.59
CA ILE A 418 4.67 27.21 3.44
C ILE A 418 4.32 28.66 3.11
N ILE A 419 3.32 28.88 2.24
CA ILE A 419 2.90 30.22 1.81
C ILE A 419 1.95 30.87 2.84
N GLY A 420 1.39 30.11 3.78
CA GLY A 420 0.39 30.61 4.74
C GLY A 420 -1.03 30.69 4.16
N LYS A 421 -1.34 29.87 3.14
CA LYS A 421 -2.70 29.68 2.61
C LYS A 421 -3.40 28.52 3.32
N ILE A 422 -4.73 28.49 3.22
CA ILE A 422 -5.55 27.38 3.70
C ILE A 422 -5.21 26.13 2.88
N ILE A 423 -5.04 24.99 3.56
CA ILE A 423 -4.76 23.71 2.91
C ILE A 423 -5.97 23.22 2.09
N PRO A 424 -5.77 22.61 0.91
CA PRO A 424 -6.85 22.14 0.05
C PRO A 424 -7.42 20.78 0.49
N ALA A 425 -7.62 20.58 1.79
CA ALA A 425 -8.21 19.38 2.39
C ALA A 425 -9.19 19.76 3.51
N GLY A 426 -10.11 18.84 3.84
CA GLY A 426 -11.21 19.06 4.76
C GLY A 426 -11.99 20.33 4.40
N THR A 427 -12.33 21.13 5.40
CA THR A 427 -13.04 22.42 5.26
C THR A 427 -12.32 23.46 4.39
N GLY A 428 -11.04 23.24 4.09
CA GLY A 428 -10.25 24.13 3.24
C GLY A 428 -10.50 23.96 1.74
N MET A 429 -11.19 22.90 1.30
CA MET A 429 -11.57 22.76 -0.12
C MET A 429 -12.55 23.84 -0.57
N ALA A 430 -12.43 24.28 -1.83
CA ALA A 430 -13.35 25.25 -2.42
C ALA A 430 -14.82 24.83 -2.35
N ARG A 431 -15.09 23.51 -2.45
CA ARG A 431 -16.44 22.92 -2.29
C ARG A 431 -17.10 23.30 -0.97
N TYR A 432 -16.35 23.28 0.14
CA TYR A 432 -16.89 23.57 1.47
C TYR A 432 -16.87 25.05 1.82
N ARG A 433 -15.92 25.81 1.26
CA ARG A 433 -15.85 27.25 1.50
C ARG A 433 -16.93 28.05 0.78
N ASN A 434 -17.37 27.56 -0.37
CA ASN A 434 -18.36 28.23 -1.21
C ASN A 434 -19.77 27.66 -0.97
N LEU A 435 -19.95 26.82 0.05
CA LEU A 435 -21.26 26.33 0.45
C LEU A 435 -22.04 27.50 1.04
N GLU A 436 -23.09 27.90 0.34
CA GLU A 436 -24.07 28.84 0.88
C GLU A 436 -24.87 28.12 1.98
N PRO A 437 -24.93 28.65 3.21
CA PRO A 437 -25.71 28.04 4.27
C PRO A 437 -27.18 28.04 3.86
N GLN A 438 -27.81 26.87 3.86
CA GLN A 438 -29.26 26.78 3.70
C GLN A 438 -29.91 27.53 4.86
N ALA A 439 -30.66 28.60 4.55
CA ALA A 439 -31.43 29.33 5.54
C ALA A 439 -32.52 28.39 6.09
N ILE A 440 -32.50 28.14 7.40
CA ILE A 440 -33.37 27.16 8.08
C ILE A 440 -34.87 27.61 8.13
N ASN A 441 -35.28 28.64 7.37
CA ASN A 441 -36.62 29.21 7.44
C ASN A 441 -37.30 29.44 6.08
N GLU A 442 -37.11 28.56 5.10
CA GLU A 442 -38.15 28.35 4.09
C GLU A 442 -38.88 27.07 4.51
N VAL A 443 -39.88 27.26 5.38
CA VAL A 443 -40.99 26.33 5.46
C VAL A 443 -41.51 26.26 4.02
N GLU A 444 -41.36 25.12 3.35
CA GLU A 444 -42.20 24.79 2.21
C GLU A 444 -43.63 24.86 2.74
N ILE A 445 -44.25 26.04 2.59
CA ILE A 445 -45.69 26.16 2.64
C ILE A 445 -46.11 25.33 1.43
N ILE A 446 -46.41 24.07 1.70
CA ILE A 446 -47.17 23.21 0.82
C ILE A 446 -48.35 24.08 0.37
N ASP A 447 -48.39 24.43 -0.92
CA ASP A 447 -49.46 25.23 -1.50
C ASP A 447 -50.78 24.73 -0.90
N GLU A 448 -51.53 25.65 -0.28
CA GLU A 448 -52.88 25.35 0.18
C GLU A 448 -53.62 24.71 -1.00
N VAL A 449 -53.87 23.40 -0.88
CA VAL A 449 -54.84 22.74 -1.74
C VAL A 449 -56.14 23.47 -1.47
N VAL A 450 -56.52 24.34 -2.41
CA VAL A 450 -57.84 24.96 -2.42
C VAL A 450 -58.83 23.83 -2.61
N VAL A 451 -59.32 23.29 -1.50
CA VAL A 451 -60.44 22.35 -1.50
C VAL A 451 -61.66 23.14 -1.97
N THR A 452 -62.05 22.93 -3.21
CA THR A 452 -63.32 23.42 -3.72
C THR A 452 -64.48 22.70 -3.03
N PRO A 453 -65.62 23.36 -2.75
CA PRO A 453 -66.72 22.77 -1.97
C PRO A 453 -67.42 21.54 -2.60
N GLU A 454 -67.02 21.10 -3.79
CA GLU A 454 -67.66 19.98 -4.51
C GLU A 454 -67.13 18.60 -4.08
N ASP A 455 -65.99 18.50 -3.37
CA ASP A 455 -65.40 17.20 -2.99
C ASP A 455 -65.96 16.61 -1.68
N VAL A 456 -66.87 17.30 -0.98
CA VAL A 456 -67.41 16.89 0.33
C VAL A 456 -68.71 16.07 0.22
N GLU A 457 -69.40 16.05 -0.93
CA GLU A 457 -70.72 15.41 -1.05
C GLU A 457 -70.70 13.91 -1.39
N SER A 458 -69.54 13.25 -1.55
CA SER A 458 -69.49 11.83 -1.93
C SER A 458 -69.22 10.83 -0.80
N THR A 459 -69.09 11.29 0.46
CA THR A 459 -68.78 10.41 1.60
C THR A 459 -69.90 10.27 2.64
N GLU A 460 -71.13 10.64 2.30
CA GLU A 460 -72.32 10.34 3.11
C GLU A 460 -73.25 9.37 2.38
N THR A 461 -72.86 8.11 2.26
CA THR A 461 -73.78 6.96 2.12
C THR A 461 -72.98 5.67 2.10
N LEU A 462 -72.87 5.01 3.26
CA LEU A 462 -72.78 3.54 3.44
C LEU A 462 -72.35 3.22 4.88
N VAL A 463 -73.16 3.64 5.87
CA VAL A 463 -73.29 2.91 7.13
C VAL A 463 -74.76 2.99 7.54
N THR A 464 -75.54 1.99 7.16
CA THR A 464 -76.77 1.59 7.87
C THR A 464 -77.16 0.18 7.43
N GLU A 465 -77.32 -0.66 8.45
CA GLU A 465 -77.74 -2.09 8.52
C GLU A 465 -76.72 -3.18 8.16
#